data_AF-A0A3B8XAX7-F1
#
_entry.id   AF-A0A3B8XAX7-F1
#
_cell.length_a   1.000
_cell.length_b   1.000
_cell.length_c   1.000
_cell.angle_alpha   90.00
_cell.angle_beta   90.00
_cell.angle_gamma   90.00
#
_symmetry.space_group_name_H-M   'P 1'
#
loop_
_entity.id
_entity.type
_entity.pdbx_description
1 polymer ?
#
loop_
_entity_poly.entity_id
_entity_poly.type
_entity_poly.pdbx_seq_one_letter_code
_entity_poly.pdbx_strand_id
1 'polypeptide(L)'
;GFLTEYTGLKFIMYYLAEYVNMITVSALAVLLFFGGWYLWFVPPVLAFLFKVVLLLFLYIWLRGTFPRLRYDMLMRLGWKVLLPLGIVNVIVTGVILVATQG
;
A
#
# COMPACT_ATOMS: atom_id res chain seq x y z
N GLY A 1 -24.31 9.42 0.63
CA GLY A 1 -23.01 8.72 0.68
C GLY A 1 -22.79 8.24 2.09
N PHE A 2 -22.07 7.15 2.35
CA PHE A 2 -22.04 6.56 3.71
C PHE A 2 -21.69 7.56 4.82
N LEU A 3 -20.86 8.56 4.53
CA LEU A 3 -20.43 9.62 5.43
C LEU A 3 -21.55 10.58 5.90
N THR A 4 -22.69 10.66 5.20
CA THR A 4 -23.80 11.57 5.57
C THR A 4 -24.78 10.95 6.56
N GLU A 5 -24.68 9.65 6.81
CA GLU A 5 -25.57 8.90 7.71
C GLU A 5 -25.02 8.80 9.13
N TYR A 6 -23.74 9.14 9.33
CA TYR A 6 -23.06 9.03 10.61
C TYR A 6 -22.93 10.40 11.30
N THR A 7 -23.50 10.51 12.50
CA THR A 7 -23.41 11.71 13.32
C THR A 7 -22.08 11.77 14.09
N GLY A 8 -21.45 12.95 14.12
CA GLY A 8 -20.38 13.37 15.04
C GLY A 8 -19.28 12.33 15.31
N LEU A 9 -19.41 11.59 16.41
CA LEU A 9 -18.41 10.61 16.85
C LEU A 9 -18.19 9.48 15.83
N LYS A 10 -19.28 8.97 15.23
CA LYS A 10 -19.19 7.86 14.26
C LYS A 10 -18.47 8.30 12.99
N PHE A 11 -18.74 9.53 12.53
CA PHE A 11 -18.03 10.13 11.40
C PHE A 11 -16.52 10.21 11.66
N ILE A 12 -16.11 10.71 12.84
CA ILE A 12 -14.69 10.80 13.23
C ILE A 12 -14.04 9.41 13.25
N MET A 13 -14.74 8.40 13.78
CA MET A 13 -14.22 7.03 13.82
C MET A 13 -13.98 6.46 12.41
N TYR A 14 -14.84 6.75 11.43
CA TYR A 14 -14.60 6.33 10.04
C TYR A 14 -13.35 6.97 9.43
N TYR A 15 -13.14 8.28 9.61
CA TYR A 15 -11.91 8.91 9.12
C TYR A 15 -10.67 8.41 9.85
N LEU A 16 -10.74 8.25 11.16
CA LEU A 16 -9.64 7.71 11.95
C LEU A 16 -9.26 6.32 11.45
N ALA A 17 -10.26 5.45 11.22
CA ALA A 17 -10.03 4.11 10.67
C ALA A 17 -9.39 4.15 9.27
N GLU A 18 -9.81 5.06 8.40
CA GLU A 18 -9.23 5.23 7.06
C GLU A 18 -7.75 5.65 7.14
N TYR A 19 -7.41 6.61 8.01
CA TYR A 19 -6.02 7.05 8.21
C TYR A 19 -5.15 5.98 8.87
N VAL A 20 -5.69 5.26 9.86
CA VAL A 20 -4.99 4.13 10.48
C VAL A 20 -4.70 3.06 9.43
N ASN A 21 -5.67 2.73 8.56
CA ASN A 21 -5.46 1.77 7.48
C ASN A 21 -4.40 2.24 6.47
N MET A 22 -4.36 3.53 6.14
CA MET A 22 -3.31 4.09 5.27
C MET A 22 -1.91 3.93 5.88
N ILE A 23 -1.77 4.11 7.20
CA ILE A 23 -0.52 3.91 7.92
C ILE A 23 -0.15 2.43 7.97
N THR A 24 -1.09 1.53 8.28
CA THR A 24 -0.80 0.09 8.36
C THR A 24 -0.41 -0.50 7.01
N VAL A 25 -1.08 -0.11 5.92
CA VAL A 25 -0.72 -0.56 4.56
C VAL A 25 0.66 -0.03 4.16
N SER A 26 0.98 1.22 4.49
CA SER A 26 2.32 1.78 4.25
C SER A 26 3.38 1.03 5.06
N ALA A 27 3.12 0.73 6.32
CA ALA A 27 4.02 -0.07 7.17
C ALA A 27 4.25 -1.48 6.60
N LEU A 28 3.19 -2.16 6.16
CA LEU A 28 3.29 -3.47 5.51
C LEU A 28 4.12 -3.41 4.22
N ALA A 29 3.90 -2.37 3.39
CA ALA A 29 4.67 -2.20 2.17
C ALA A 29 6.17 -1.99 2.45
N VAL A 30 6.52 -1.22 3.49
CA VAL A 30 7.92 -1.05 3.91
C VAL A 30 8.55 -2.37 4.35
N LEU A 31 7.82 -3.15 5.14
CA LEU A 31 8.31 -4.44 5.64
C LEU A 31 8.51 -5.46 4.52
N LEU A 32 7.55 -5.57 3.60
CA LEU A 32 7.56 -6.59 2.56
C LEU A 32 8.48 -6.26 1.38
N PHE A 33 8.51 -5.00 0.94
CA PHE A 33 9.19 -4.63 -0.31
C PHE A 33 10.43 -3.75 -0.11
N PHE A 34 10.47 -2.89 0.91
CA PHE A 34 11.56 -1.92 1.10
C PHE A 34 12.61 -2.38 2.12
N GLY A 35 12.70 -3.68 2.39
CA GLY A 35 13.72 -4.25 3.29
C GLY A 35 13.51 -3.88 4.77
N GLY A 36 12.30 -3.46 5.15
CA GLY A 36 11.90 -3.17 6.52
C GLY A 36 12.86 -2.23 7.25
N TRP A 37 13.51 -2.79 8.26
CA TRP A 37 14.39 -2.13 9.22
C TRP A 37 15.79 -1.83 8.70
N TYR A 38 16.18 -2.42 7.56
CA TYR A 38 17.55 -2.35 7.09
C TYR A 38 17.84 -1.03 6.36
N LEU A 39 18.78 -0.27 6.92
CA LEU A 39 19.47 0.83 6.26
C LEU A 39 20.87 0.94 6.89
N TRP A 40 21.92 0.75 6.10
CA TRP A 40 23.29 0.54 6.60
C TRP A 40 23.80 1.65 7.54
N PHE A 41 23.27 2.87 7.41
CA PHE A 41 23.80 4.06 8.08
C PHE A 41 22.89 4.64 9.19
N VAL A 42 21.65 4.15 9.35
CA VAL A 42 20.63 4.80 10.21
C VAL A 42 20.10 3.81 11.24
N PRO A 43 19.78 4.22 12.48
CA PRO A 43 19.14 3.36 13.45
C PRO A 43 17.88 2.70 12.87
N PRO A 44 17.65 1.40 13.11
CA PRO A 44 16.59 0.63 12.45
C PRO A 44 15.20 1.26 12.54
N VAL A 45 14.86 1.82 13.71
CA VAL A 45 13.57 2.48 13.97
C VAL A 45 13.40 3.76 13.14
N LEU A 46 14.46 4.57 13.04
CA LEU A 46 14.45 5.80 12.25
C LEU A 46 14.38 5.50 10.76
N ALA A 47 15.08 4.46 10.29
CA ALA A 47 15.02 4.00 8.91
C ALA A 47 13.60 3.53 8.53
N PHE A 48 12.95 2.76 9.41
CA PHE A 48 11.57 2.32 9.23
C PHE A 48 10.59 3.51 9.18
N LEU A 49 10.66 4.40 10.18
CA LEU A 49 9.79 5.57 10.24
C LEU A 49 9.97 6.48 9.03
N PHE A 50 11.20 6.71 8.58
CA PHE A 50 11.48 7.51 7.39
C PHE A 50 10.82 6.92 6.14
N LYS A 51 10.96 5.60 5.91
CA LYS A 51 10.34 4.92 4.77
C LYS A 51 8.80 4.99 4.84
N VAL A 52 8.21 4.83 6.03
CA VAL A 52 6.76 4.94 6.22
C VAL A 52 6.28 6.36 5.93
N VAL A 53 6.96 7.38 6.46
CA VAL A 53 6.63 8.79 6.21
C VAL A 53 6.75 9.12 4.72
N LEU A 54 7.76 8.59 4.04
CA LEU A 54 7.93 8.76 2.59
C LEU A 54 6.75 8.13 1.81
N LEU A 55 6.29 6.93 2.18
CA LEU A 55 5.10 6.33 1.56
C LEU A 55 3.82 7.10 1.87
N LEU A 56 3.65 7.60 3.10
CA LEU A 56 2.51 8.46 3.45
C LEU A 56 2.51 9.77 2.64
N PHE A 57 3.69 10.38 2.48
CA PHE A 57 3.86 11.53 1.61
C PHE A 57 3.45 11.20 0.16
N LEU A 58 3.88 10.04 -0.35
CA LEU A 58 3.48 9.58 -1.68
C LEU A 58 1.96 9.37 -1.78
N TYR A 59 1.31 8.79 -0.78
CA TYR A 59 -0.16 8.67 -0.73
C TYR A 59 -0.87 10.03 -0.83
N ILE A 60 -0.41 11.02 -0.06
CA ILE A 60 -0.97 12.37 -0.08
C ILE A 60 -0.73 13.03 -1.44
N TRP A 61 0.47 12.85 -2.01
CA TRP A 61 0.82 13.40 -3.32
C TRP A 61 0.00 12.78 -4.45
N LEU A 62 -0.18 11.46 -4.45
CA LEU A 62 -1.05 10.77 -5.40
C LEU A 62 -2.50 11.26 -5.30
N ARG A 63 -3.00 11.45 -4.08
CA ARG A 63 -4.35 11.99 -3.84
C ARG A 63 -4.54 13.39 -4.42
N GLY A 64 -3.49 14.22 -4.39
CA GLY A 64 -3.51 15.56 -4.98
C GLY A 64 -3.37 15.59 -6.50
N THR A 65 -2.65 14.62 -7.09
CA THR A 65 -2.27 14.65 -8.51
C THR A 65 -3.27 13.90 -9.41
N PHE A 66 -3.87 12.82 -8.92
CA PHE A 66 -4.72 11.96 -9.76
C PHE A 66 -6.20 12.41 -9.75
N PRO A 67 -6.82 12.56 -10.94
CA PRO A 67 -8.27 12.70 -11.05
C PRO A 67 -8.97 11.48 -10.45
N ARG A 68 -10.11 11.69 -9.79
CA ARG A 68 -10.89 10.61 -9.18
C ARG A 68 -11.28 9.56 -10.24
N LEU A 69 -10.80 8.33 -10.08
CA LEU A 69 -11.12 7.23 -10.99
C LEU A 69 -12.55 6.72 -10.74
N ARG A 70 -13.25 6.37 -11.82
CA ARG A 70 -14.57 5.73 -11.75
C ARG A 70 -14.44 4.30 -11.23
N TYR A 71 -15.42 3.85 -10.45
CA TYR A 71 -15.46 2.50 -9.87
C TYR A 71 -15.25 1.39 -10.91
N ASP A 72 -15.88 1.50 -12.09
CA ASP A 72 -15.75 0.48 -13.15
C ASP A 72 -14.32 0.38 -13.70
N MET A 73 -13.58 1.49 -13.72
CA MET A 73 -12.20 1.51 -14.18
C MET A 73 -11.27 0.90 -13.12
N LEU A 74 -11.55 1.15 -11.84
CA LEU A 74 -10.84 0.52 -10.73
C LEU A 74 -11.03 -1.01 -10.74
N MET A 75 -12.28 -1.47 -10.91
CA MET A 75 -12.59 -2.90 -10.98
C MET A 75 -11.94 -3.56 -12.19
N ARG A 76 -11.95 -2.88 -13.35
CA ARG A 76 -11.26 -3.38 -14.54
C ARG A 76 -9.75 -3.46 -14.32
N LEU A 77 -9.13 -2.48 -13.68
CA LEU A 77 -7.70 -2.49 -13.37
C LEU A 77 -7.34 -3.65 -12.42
N GLY A 78 -8.11 -3.82 -11.33
CA GLY A 78 -7.91 -4.90 -10.37
C GLY A 78 -8.01 -6.28 -11.02
N TRP A 79 -9.11 -6.54 -11.71
CA TRP A 79 -9.42 -7.88 -12.23
C TRP A 79 -8.72 -8.21 -13.54
N LYS A 80 -8.57 -7.26 -14.47
CA LYS A 80 -7.98 -7.56 -15.79
C LYS A 80 -6.48 -7.35 -15.86
N VAL A 81 -5.90 -6.55 -14.96
CA VAL A 81 -4.48 -6.19 -15.04
C VAL A 81 -3.71 -6.67 -13.80
N LEU A 82 -4.12 -6.25 -12.61
CA LEU A 82 -3.34 -6.54 -11.38
C LEU A 82 -3.37 -8.02 -11.00
N LEU A 83 -4.53 -8.68 -11.07
CA LEU A 83 -4.66 -10.10 -10.74
C LEU A 83 -3.82 -11.00 -11.65
N PRO A 84 -3.92 -10.93 -13.00
CA PRO A 84 -3.09 -11.76 -13.86
C PRO A 84 -1.60 -11.43 -13.73
N LEU A 85 -1.22 -10.16 -13.55
CA LEU A 85 0.19 -9.79 -13.30
C LEU A 85 0.73 -10.40 -12.00
N GLY A 86 -0.08 -10.44 -10.94
CA GLY A 86 0.29 -11.07 -9.67
C GLY A 86 0.56 -12.57 -9.82
N ILE A 87 -0.30 -13.28 -10.55
CA ILE A 87 -0.12 -14.72 -10.83
C ILE A 87 1.17 -14.95 -11.62
N VAL A 88 1.44 -14.15 -12.65
CA VAL A 88 2.66 -14.25 -13.44
C VAL A 88 3.90 -14.02 -12.58
N ASN A 89 3.89 -13.01 -11.70
CA ASN A 89 5.02 -12.73 -10.80
C ASN A 89 5.33 -13.90 -9.87
N VAL A 90 4.31 -14.54 -9.29
CA VAL A 90 4.48 -15.70 -8.41
C VAL A 90 5.08 -16.88 -9.17
N ILE A 91 4.58 -17.18 -10.38
CA ILE A 91 5.12 -18.26 -11.22
C ILE A 91 6.58 -17.99 -11.56
N VAL A 92 6.90 -16.78 -12.03
CA VAL A 92 8.27 -16.39 -12.41
C VAL A 92 9.23 -16.51 -11.22
N THR A 93 8.83 -15.99 -10.05
CA THR A 93 9.64 -16.08 -8.84
C THR A 93 9.85 -17.53 -8.42
N GLY A 94 8.82 -18.38 -8.52
CA GLY A 94 8.93 -19.82 -8.26
C GLY A 94 9.90 -20.53 -9.21
N VAL A 95 9.82 -20.26 -10.52
CA VAL A 95 10.73 -20.83 -11.52
C VAL A 95 12.17 -20.40 -11.26
N ILE A 96 12.41 -19.11 -10.98
CA ILE A 96 13.76 -18.59 -10.68
C ILE A 96 14.33 -19.25 -9.43
N LEU A 97 13.52 -19.43 -8.38
CA LEU A 97 13.97 -20.04 -7.14
C LEU A 97 14.39 -21.50 -7.36
N VAL A 98 13.60 -22.27 -8.13
CA VAL A 98 13.95 -23.65 -8.49
C VAL A 98 15.20 -23.71 -9.36
N ALA A 99 15.35 -22.80 -10.33
CA ALA A 99 16.52 -22.77 -11.22
C ALA A 99 17.81 -22.32 -10.53
N THR A 100 17.73 -21.61 -9.40
CA THR A 100 18.91 -21.11 -8.66
C THR A 100 19.31 -22.00 -7.49
N GLN A 101 18.38 -22.79 -6.94
CA GLN A 101 18.64 -23.71 -5.82
C GLN A 101 18.73 -25.19 -6.24
N GLY A 102 18.35 -25.52 -7.49
CA GLY A 102 18.49 -26.85 -8.09
C GLY A 102 19.82 -27.07 -8.79
#